data_AF-A0A317IWX5-F1
#
_entry.id   AF-A0A317IWX5-F1
#
_cell.length_a   1.000
_cell.length_b   1.000
_cell.length_c   1.000
_cell.angle_alpha   90.00
_cell.angle_beta   90.00
_cell.angle_gamma   90.00
#
_symmetry.space_group_name_H-M   'P 1'
#
loop_
_entity.id
_entity.type
_entity.pdbx_description
1 polymer ?
#
loop_
_entity_poly.entity_id
_entity_poly.type
_entity_poly.pdbx_seq_one_letter_code
_entity_poly.pdbx_strand_id
1 'polypeptide(L)' 'MAEDEELIYDFCAELQHNKSVSDATYARALAKFGEAGVVEAANIEGYYVYLSMVMNTARSPLPGGVKPPLAPFPK' A
#
# COMPACT_ATOMS: atom_id res chain seq x y z
N MET A 1 -13.77 -11.06 -0.93
CA MET A 1 -12.54 -10.95 -0.14
C MET A 1 -12.86 -11.45 1.26
N ALA A 2 -11.89 -12.01 1.97
CA ALA A 2 -12.06 -12.29 3.39
C ALA A 2 -12.16 -10.96 4.17
N GLU A 3 -12.76 -10.98 5.36
CA GLU A 3 -13.05 -9.76 6.15
C GLU A 3 -11.76 -8.97 6.50
N ASP A 4 -10.67 -9.68 6.77
CA ASP A 4 -9.35 -9.09 7.02
C ASP A 4 -8.74 -8.46 5.76
N GLU A 5 -8.91 -9.10 4.60
CA GLU A 5 -8.46 -8.55 3.32
C GLU A 5 -9.22 -7.26 2.94
N GLU A 6 -10.53 -7.22 3.18
CA GLU A 6 -11.33 -6.02 2.95
C GLU A 6 -10.90 -4.89 3.89
N LEU A 7 -10.71 -5.20 5.17
CA LEU A 7 -10.28 -4.20 6.15
C LEU A 7 -8.89 -3.61 5.85
N ILE A 8 -7.90 -4.44 5.49
CA ILE A 8 -6.56 -3.91 5.15
C ILE A 8 -6.60 -3.10 3.85
N TYR A 9 -7.45 -3.49 2.90
CA TYR A 9 -7.66 -2.73 1.67
C TYR A 9 -8.26 -1.35 1.96
N ASP A 10 -9.33 -1.28 2.77
CA ASP A 10 -9.94 -0.01 3.18
C ASP A 10 -8.92 0.89 3.91
N PHE A 11 -8.16 0.30 4.84
CA PHE A 11 -7.11 1.01 5.57
C PHE A 11 -6.09 1.64 4.63
N CYS A 12 -5.53 0.87 3.70
CA CYS A 12 -4.53 1.37 2.75
C CYS A 12 -5.13 2.36 1.75
N ALA A 13 -6.37 2.16 1.31
CA ALA A 13 -7.05 3.08 0.41
C ALA A 13 -7.25 4.45 1.08
N GLU A 14 -7.72 4.47 2.33
CA GLU A 14 -7.86 5.69 3.11
C GLU A 14 -6.52 6.36 3.38
N LEU A 15 -5.52 5.60 3.86
CA LEU A 15 -4.21 6.15 4.19
C LEU A 15 -3.54 6.76 2.95
N GLN A 16 -3.60 6.08 1.80
CA GLN A 16 -3.03 6.62 0.58
C GLN A 16 -3.78 7.86 0.07
N HIS A 17 -5.11 7.88 0.13
CA HIS A 17 -5.91 8.98 -0.42
C HIS A 17 -5.92 10.21 0.50
N ASN A 18 -6.20 9.99 1.78
CA ASN A 18 -6.43 11.04 2.77
C ASN A 18 -5.18 11.40 3.57
N LYS A 19 -4.11 10.59 3.48
CA LYS A 19 -2.92 10.69 4.34
C LYS A 19 -3.25 10.48 5.82
N SER A 20 -4.37 9.83 6.09
CA SER A 20 -4.91 9.50 7.40
C SER A 20 -5.99 8.43 7.25
N VAL A 21 -6.34 7.75 8.34
CA VAL A 21 -7.41 6.76 8.38
C VAL A 21 -8.53 7.26 9.30
N SER A 22 -9.77 6.93 8.95
CA SER A 22 -10.94 7.28 9.75
C SER A 22 -10.97 6.52 11.08
N ASP A 23 -11.64 7.10 12.09
CA ASP A 23 -11.79 6.47 13.40
C ASP A 23 -12.44 5.08 13.32
N ALA A 24 -13.41 4.91 12.42
CA ALA A 24 -14.10 3.63 12.22
C ALA A 24 -13.16 2.55 11.67
N THR A 25 -12.37 2.90 10.65
CA THR A 25 -11.38 1.99 10.04
C THR A 25 -10.24 1.69 11.01
N TYR A 26 -9.74 2.70 11.74
CA TYR A 26 -8.73 2.52 12.77
C TYR A 26 -9.20 1.60 13.90
N ALA A 27 -10.42 1.79 14.42
CA ALA A 27 -10.97 0.95 15.49
C ALA A 27 -11.12 -0.52 15.05
N ARG A 28 -11.60 -0.77 13.82
CA ARG A 28 -11.68 -2.12 13.25
C ARG A 28 -10.29 -2.74 13.10
N ALA A 29 -9.33 -2.00 12.54
CA ALA A 29 -7.96 -2.46 12.35
C ALA A 29 -7.27 -2.77 13.69
N LEU A 30 -7.45 -1.91 14.69
CA LEU A 30 -6.93 -2.11 16.04
C LEU A 30 -7.52 -3.37 16.69
N ALA A 31 -8.83 -3.59 16.57
CA ALA A 31 -9.49 -4.77 17.13
C ALA A 31 -9.02 -6.08 16.47
N LYS A 32 -8.73 -6.04 15.16
CA LYS A 32 -8.33 -7.23 14.38
C LYS A 32 -6.83 -7.53 14.47
N PHE A 33 -5.98 -6.50 14.41
CA PHE A 33 -4.53 -6.63 14.22
C PHE A 33 -3.70 -6.11 15.40
N GLY A 34 -4.31 -5.37 16.33
CA GLY A 34 -3.60 -4.72 17.44
C GLY A 34 -2.73 -3.54 16.99
N GLU A 35 -2.17 -2.81 17.97
CA GLU A 35 -1.39 -1.59 17.70
C GLU A 35 -0.19 -1.86 16.79
N ALA A 36 0.57 -2.93 17.07
CA ALA A 36 1.72 -3.30 16.26
C ALA A 36 1.34 -3.63 14.81
N GLY A 37 0.20 -4.30 14.59
CA GLY A 37 -0.28 -4.62 13.25
C GLY A 37 -0.71 -3.38 12.48
N VAL A 38 -1.35 -2.41 13.14
CA VAL A 38 -1.73 -1.13 12.51
C VAL A 38 -0.50 -0.31 12.13
N VAL A 39 0.51 -0.23 13.00
CA VAL A 39 1.77 0.46 12.71
C VAL A 39 2.51 -0.21 11.55
N GLU A 40 2.57 -1.54 11.54
CA GLU A 40 3.24 -2.29 10.48
C GLU A 40 2.53 -2.16 9.12
N ALA A 41 1.19 -2.12 9.10
CA ALA A 41 0.41 -1.85 7.90
C ALA A 41 0.79 -0.50 7.27
N ALA A 42 0.80 0.58 8.07
CA ALA A 42 1.20 1.90 7.62
C ALA A 42 2.67 1.96 7.15
N ASN A 43 3.56 1.24 7.85
CA ASN A 43 4.98 1.14 7.50
C ASN A 43 5.20 0.48 6.13
N ILE A 44 4.58 -0.68 5.90
CA ILE A 44 4.70 -1.43 4.63
C ILE A 44 4.15 -0.61 3.47
N GLU A 45 2.98 0.00 3.64
CA GLU A 45 2.39 0.85 2.60
C GLU A 45 3.33 2.02 2.25
N GLY A 46 3.78 2.77 3.26
CA GLY A 46 4.69 3.90 3.06
C GLY A 46 6.01 3.50 2.40
N TYR A 47 6.58 2.36 2.81
CA TYR A 47 7.82 1.83 2.23
C TYR A 47 7.69 1.55 0.73
N TYR A 48 6.62 0.87 0.31
CA TYR A 48 6.41 0.54 -1.10
C TYR A 48 6.01 1.75 -1.94
N VAL A 49 5.31 2.73 -1.35
CA VAL A 49 5.05 4.02 -2.02
C VAL A 49 6.36 4.76 -2.26
N TYR A 50 7.22 4.88 -1.25
CA TYR A 50 8.54 5.49 -1.38
C TYR A 50 9.39 4.79 -2.44
N LEU A 51 9.49 3.46 -2.37
CA LEU A 51 10.25 2.67 -3.34
C LEU A 51 9.73 2.89 -4.77
N SER A 52 8.41 2.92 -4.95
CA SER A 52 7.77 3.19 -6.24
C SER A 52 8.12 4.58 -6.77
N MET A 53 8.12 5.61 -5.91
CA MET A 53 8.53 6.97 -6.31
C MET A 53 9.98 7.00 -6.80
N VAL A 54 10.89 6.34 -6.08
CA VAL A 54 12.31 6.26 -6.45
C VAL A 54 12.47 5.54 -7.80
N MET A 55 11.87 4.36 -7.97
CA MET A 55 12.00 3.57 -9.18
C MET A 55 11.38 4.25 -10.41
N ASN A 56 10.22 4.88 -10.25
CA ASN A 56 9.56 5.62 -11.32
C ASN A 56 10.40 6.82 -11.77
N THR A 57 10.97 7.55 -10.80
CA THR A 57 11.85 8.71 -11.08
C THR A 57 13.14 8.29 -11.75
N ALA A 58 13.78 7.22 -11.26
CA ALA A 58 15.01 6.67 -11.82
C ALA A 58 14.80 5.92 -13.15
N ARG A 59 13.54 5.68 -13.55
CA ARG A 59 13.16 4.87 -14.72
C ARG A 59 13.83 3.49 -14.69
N SER A 60 13.86 2.86 -13.51
CA SER A 60 14.50 1.57 -13.30
C SER A 60 13.94 0.52 -14.27
N PRO A 61 14.77 -0.15 -15.09
CA PRO A 61 14.30 -1.14 -16.04
C PRO A 61 13.92 -2.45 -15.33
N LEU A 62 13.09 -3.25 -15.99
CA LEU A 62 12.88 -4.64 -15.56
C LEU A 62 14.16 -5.46 -15.73
N PRO A 63 14.34 -6.54 -14.94
CA PRO A 63 15.40 -7.50 -15.19
C PRO A 63 15.37 -8.06 -16.61
N GLY A 64 16.54 -8.40 -17.16
CA GLY A 64 16.65 -8.92 -18.52
C GLY A 64 15.76 -10.14 -18.77
N GLY A 65 15.06 -10.16 -19.90
CA GLY A 65 14.17 -11.26 -20.29
C GLY A 65 12.79 -11.24 -19.62
N VAL A 66 12.52 -10.31 -18.69
CA VAL A 66 11.19 -10.17 -18.08
C VAL A 66 10.29 -9.32 -18.96
N LYS A 67 9.13 -9.88 -19.33
CA LYS A 67 8.09 -9.13 -20.03
C LYS A 67 7.31 -8.27 -19.03
N PRO A 68 7.03 -6.98 -19.33
CA PRO A 68 6.19 -6.16 -18.48
C PRO A 68 4.82 -6.83 -18.24
N PRO A 69 4.37 -6.97 -16.98
CA PRO A 69 3.07 -7.55 -16.67
C PRO A 69 1.92 -6.59 -17.02
N LEU A 70 2.22 -5.29 -17.11
CA LEU A 70 1.28 -4.23 -17.45
C LEU A 70 1.91 -3.33 -18.53
N ALA A 71 1.06 -2.71 -19.33
CA ALA A 71 1.50 -1.67 -20.26
C ALA A 71 2.12 -0.50 -19.47
N PRO A 72 3.25 0.07 -19.92
CA PRO A 72 3.86 1.22 -19.25
C PRO A 72 2.93 2.44 -19.32
N PHE A 73 3.00 3.29 -18.29
CA PHE A 73 2.28 4.56 -18.29
C PHE A 73 2.77 5.44 -19.45
N PRO A 74 1.87 6.19 -20.13
CA PRO A 74 2.27 7.10 -21.20
C PRO A 74 3.35 8.08 -20.73
N LYS A 75 4.34 8.34 -21.58
CA LYS A 75 5.43 9.28 -21.29
C LYS A 75 5.04 10.71 -21.63
#